data_AF-A0A352XR02-F1
#
_entry.id   AF-A0A352XR02-F1
#
_cell.length_a   1.000
_cell.length_b   1.000
_cell.length_c   1.000
_cell.angle_alpha   90.00
_cell.angle_beta   90.00
_cell.angle_gamma   90.00
#
_symmetry.space_group_name_H-M   'P 1'
#
loop_
_entity.id
_entity.type
_entity.pdbx_description
1 polymer ?
#
loop_
_entity_poly.entity_id
_entity_poly.type
_entity_poly.pdbx_seq_one_letter_code
_entity_poly.pdbx_strand_id
1 'polypeptide(L)' 'MTRLMALDVGEARIGVAVSDSTRFLASPFTTLHVERGNEAK' A
#
# COMPACT_ATOMS: atom_id res chain seq x y z
N MET A 1 -17.13 0.61 9.64
CA MET A 1 -16.68 -0.78 9.39
C MET A 1 -15.20 -0.76 9.02
N THR A 2 -14.40 -1.64 9.60
CA THR A 2 -12.95 -1.72 9.35
C THR A 2 -12.66 -2.58 8.09
N ARG A 3 -11.89 -2.03 7.16
CA ARG A 3 -11.41 -2.70 5.93
C ARG A 3 -10.01 -3.29 6.13
N LEU A 4 -9.64 -4.28 5.31
CA LEU A 4 -8.27 -4.81 5.28
C LEU A 4 -7.44 -3.97 4.31
N MET A 5 -6.18 -3.72 4.66
CA MET A 5 -5.17 -3.10 3.81
C MET A 5 -4.07 -4.11 3.51
N ALA A 6 -3.72 -4.26 2.24
CA ALA A 6 -2.61 -5.09 1.80
C ALA A 6 -1.49 -4.19 1.26
N LEU A 7 -0.24 -4.53 1.59
CA LEU A 7 0.96 -3.80 1.18
C LEU A 7 1.86 -4.73 0.38
N ASP A 8 2.14 -4.36 -0.86
CA ASP A 8 3.14 -4.99 -1.73
C ASP A 8 4.39 -4.11 -1.78
N VAL A 9 5.45 -4.52 -1.09
CA VAL A 9 6.64 -3.69 -0.84
C VAL A 9 7.73 -4.05 -1.85
N GLY A 10 8.03 -3.11 -2.75
CA GLY A 10 9.19 -3.16 -3.64
C GLY A 10 10.24 -2.12 -3.28
N GLU A 11 11.40 -2.18 -3.94
CA GLU A 11 12.56 -1.34 -3.60
C GLU A 11 12.33 0.18 -3.78
N ALA A 12 11.47 0.59 -4.71
CA ALA A 12 11.20 2.01 -5.03
C ALA A 12 9.75 2.42 -4.75
N ARG A 13 8.85 1.46 -4.52
CA ARG A 13 7.41 1.71 -4.43
C ARG A 13 6.69 0.68 -3.57
N ILE A 14 5.61 1.12 -2.96
CA ILE A 14 4.68 0.25 -2.20
C ILE A 14 3.30 0.34 -2.86
N GLY A 15 2.82 -0.79 -3.38
CA GLY A 15 1.44 -0.91 -3.84
C GLY A 15 0.48 -1.08 -2.67
N VAL A 16 -0.62 -0.32 -2.64
CA VAL A 16 -1.61 -0.36 -1.56
C VAL A 16 -2.94 -0.92 -2.08
N ALA A 17 -3.26 -2.12 -1.60
CA ALA A 17 -4.53 -2.84 -1.62
C ALA A 17 -5.56 -2.37 -0.57
N VAL A 18 -6.85 -2.13 -0.88
CA VAL A 18 -7.89 -2.09 0.17
C VAL A 18 -9.06 -3.03 -0.18
N SER A 19 -9.57 -3.73 0.83
CA SER A 19 -10.71 -4.63 0.64
C SER A 19 -12.04 -3.89 0.49
N ASP A 20 -13.00 -4.51 -0.18
CA ASP A 20 -14.41 -4.14 -0.07
C ASP A 20 -14.96 -4.32 1.37
N SER A 21 -16.25 -4.01 1.56
CA SER A 21 -16.92 -4.13 2.86
C SER A 21 -17.10 -5.57 3.33
N THR A 22 -17.15 -6.54 2.42
CA THR A 22 -17.26 -7.97 2.74
C THR A 22 -15.92 -8.64 2.99
N ARG A 23 -14.81 -7.91 2.73
CA ARG A 23 -13.42 -8.38 2.81
C ARG A 23 -13.13 -9.52 1.82
N PHE A 24 -13.84 -9.54 0.69
CA PHE A 24 -13.68 -10.57 -0.32
C PHE A 24 -12.83 -10.09 -1.50
N LEU A 25 -13.14 -8.91 -2.05
CA LEU A 25 -12.38 -8.34 -3.15
C LEU A 25 -11.38 -7.30 -2.65
N ALA A 26 -10.16 -7.36 -3.17
CA ALA A 26 -9.19 -6.28 -3.07
C ALA A 26 -9.30 -5.35 -4.29
N SER A 27 -9.19 -4.05 -4.08
CA SER A 27 -9.14 -3.04 -5.14
C SER A 27 -7.95 -2.11 -4.96
N PRO A 28 -7.31 -1.65 -6.04
CA PRO A 28 -6.17 -0.73 -5.94
C PRO A 28 -6.59 0.57 -5.24
N PHE A 29 -5.77 1.02 -4.29
CA PHE A 29 -5.99 2.28 -3.59
C PHE A 29 -4.99 3.35 -4.01
N THR A 30 -3.70 3.08 -3.89
CA THR A 30 -2.63 4.00 -4.33
C THR A 30 -1.30 3.26 -4.47
N THR A 31 -0.30 3.95 -5.01
CA THR A 31 1.11 3.53 -4.99
C THR A 31 1.92 4.61 -4.28
N LEU A 32 2.58 4.25 -3.19
CA LEU A 32 3.53 5.14 -2.51
C LEU A 32 4.89 5.01 -3.19
N HIS A 33 5.53 6.14 -3.48
CA HIS A 33 6.88 6.17 -4.04
C HIS A 33 7.85 6.55 -2.93
N VAL A 34 8.94 5.79 -2.81
CA VAL A 34 10.00 6.11 -1.85
C VAL A 34 11.03 6.95 -2.57
N GLU A 35 11.13 8.21 -2.20
CA GLU A 35 12.29 9.01 -2.58
C GLU A 35 13.50 8.53 -1.76
N ARG A 36 14.57 8.07 -2.41
CA ARG A 36 15.86 7.83 -1.74
C ARG A 36 16.42 9.19 -1.32
N GLY A 37 15.96 9.70 -0.18
CA GLY A 37 16.20 11.07 0.23
C GLY A 37 16.09 11.30 1.73
N ASN A 38 16.62 10.38 2.55
CA ASN A 38 17.19 10.65 3.87
C ASN A 38 17.65 9.32 4.48
N GLU A 39 18.80 8.84 4.06
CA GLU A 39 19.66 8.17 5.03
C GLU A 39 20.04 9.28 6.01
N ALA A 40 19.46 9.23 7.21
CA ALA A 40 19.79 10.15 8.28
C ALA A 40 21.31 10.12 8.46
N LYS A 41 21.96 11.22 8.09
CA LYS A 41 23.32 11.52 8.47
C LYS A 41 23.34 12.10 9.87
#